data_AF-A0A1B8ZYR4-F1
#
_entry.id   AF-A0A1B8ZYR4-F1
#
_cell.length_a   1.000
_cell.length_b   1.000
_cell.length_c   1.000
_cell.angle_alpha   90.00
_cell.angle_beta   90.00
_cell.angle_gamma   90.00
#
_symmetry.space_group_name_H-M   'P 1'
#
loop_
_entity.id
_entity.type
_entity.pdbx_description
1 polymer ?
#
loop_
_entity_poly.entity_id
_entity_poly.type
_entity_poly.pdbx_seq_one_letter_code
_entity_poly.pdbx_strand_id
1 'polypeptide(L)'
;MKRQNKYRKFQLQQKNIEALEKENSRFKRVYSEYENMSNELWNLENSTGEPVPDDFINAMVLQASYLEDEIEDWLIQFNEKKAKIKH
;
A
#
# COMPACT_ATOMS: atom_id res chain seq x y z
N MET A 1 -16.70 3.05 -17.92
CA MET A 1 -15.38 2.53 -17.48
C MET A 1 -15.44 2.31 -15.97
N LYS A 2 -15.11 1.12 -15.47
CA LYS A 2 -14.97 0.91 -14.02
C LYS A 2 -13.77 1.75 -13.56
N ARG A 3 -13.97 2.68 -12.62
CA ARG A 3 -12.88 3.48 -12.06
C ARG A 3 -11.87 2.53 -11.42
N GLN A 4 -10.60 2.61 -11.81
CA GLN A 4 -9.53 1.83 -11.17
C GLN A 4 -9.33 2.36 -9.76
N ASN A 5 -9.14 1.47 -8.79
CA ASN A 5 -8.89 1.87 -7.41
C ASN A 5 -7.57 2.63 -7.34
N LYS A 6 -7.65 3.95 -7.15
CA LYS A 6 -6.51 4.88 -7.13
C LYS A 6 -5.55 4.63 -5.96
N TYR A 7 -6.00 3.92 -4.93
CA TYR A 7 -5.21 3.55 -3.74
C TYR A 7 -4.45 2.23 -3.89
N ARG A 8 -4.40 1.62 -5.09
CA ARG A 8 -3.64 0.37 -5.31
C ARG A 8 -2.32 0.63 -6.01
N LYS A 9 -1.40 1.32 -5.34
CA LYS A 9 -0.13 1.81 -5.89
C LYS A 9 0.82 0.69 -6.34
N PHE A 10 0.93 -0.39 -5.56
CA PHE A 10 1.97 -1.40 -5.75
C PHE A 10 1.60 -2.59 -6.63
N GLN A 11 0.55 -2.49 -7.46
CA GLN A 11 0.08 -3.61 -8.30
C GLN A 11 1.18 -4.24 -9.18
N LEU A 12 2.09 -3.42 -9.72
CA LEU A 12 3.17 -3.90 -10.58
C LEU A 12 4.32 -4.58 -9.81
N GLN A 13 4.37 -4.42 -8.49
CA GLN A 13 5.45 -4.92 -7.63
C GLN A 13 5.04 -6.15 -6.80
N GLN A 14 3.85 -6.73 -7.05
CA GLN A 14 3.32 -7.84 -6.26
C GLN A 14 4.28 -9.02 -6.07
N LYS A 15 5.02 -9.41 -7.11
CA LYS A 15 6.00 -10.49 -7.00
C LYS A 15 7.14 -10.19 -6.00
N ASN A 16 7.55 -8.92 -5.90
CA ASN A 16 8.57 -8.51 -4.95
C ASN A 16 7.98 -8.38 -3.54
N ILE A 17 6.74 -7.88 -3.43
CA ILE A 17 5.99 -7.83 -2.17
C ILE A 17 5.84 -9.23 -1.58
N GLU A 18 5.32 -10.20 -2.34
CA GLU A 18 5.16 -11.59 -1.88
C GLU A 18 6.48 -12.23 -1.42
N ALA A 19 7.60 -11.86 -2.04
CA ALA A 19 8.92 -12.32 -1.61
C ALA A 19 9.32 -11.68 -0.27
N LEU A 20 9.16 -10.36 -0.15
CA LEU A 20 9.43 -9.60 1.08
C LEU A 20 8.55 -10.06 2.25
N GLU A 21 7.28 -10.33 2.03
CA GLU A 21 6.36 -10.81 3.07
C GLU A 21 6.77 -12.18 3.64
N LYS A 22 7.40 -13.03 2.83
CA LYS A 22 7.88 -14.35 3.27
C LYS A 22 9.13 -14.25 4.14
N GLU A 23 9.97 -13.25 3.92
CA GLU A 23 11.25 -13.09 4.63
C GLU A 23 11.21 -12.04 5.75
N ASN A 24 10.21 -11.15 5.76
CA ASN A 24 10.10 -10.04 6.70
C ASN A 24 8.68 -9.87 7.24
N SER A 25 8.47 -10.31 8.48
CA SER A 25 7.18 -10.22 9.17
C SER A 25 6.73 -8.79 9.46
N ARG A 26 7.67 -7.86 9.67
CA ARG A 26 7.35 -6.43 9.85
C ARG A 26 6.85 -5.83 8.54
N PHE A 27 7.52 -6.14 7.42
CA PHE A 27 7.06 -5.73 6.09
C PHE A 27 5.64 -6.22 5.83
N LYS A 28 5.39 -7.51 6.06
CA LYS A 28 4.05 -8.12 5.87
C LYS A 28 2.96 -7.38 6.64
N ARG A 29 3.23 -7.03 7.90
CA ARG A 29 2.28 -6.29 8.73
C ARG A 29 1.97 -4.91 8.14
N VAL A 30 2.99 -4.13 7.80
CA VAL A 30 2.83 -2.78 7.23
C VAL A 30 2.12 -2.82 5.88
N TYR A 31 2.48 -3.77 5.01
CA TYR A 31 1.81 -3.95 3.73
C TYR A 31 0.32 -4.33 3.90
N SER A 32 0.00 -5.21 4.85
CA SER A 32 -1.39 -5.57 5.17
C SER A 32 -2.19 -4.37 5.72
N GLU A 33 -1.58 -3.56 6.58
CA GLU A 33 -2.19 -2.31 7.10
C GLU A 33 -2.47 -1.33 5.96
N TYR A 34 -1.54 -1.18 5.02
CA TYR A 34 -1.72 -0.37 3.82
C TYR A 34 -2.87 -0.88 2.93
N GLU A 35 -2.93 -2.18 2.66
CA GLU A 35 -3.98 -2.75 1.81
C GLU A 35 -5.37 -2.58 2.44
N ASN A 36 -5.48 -2.79 3.75
CA ASN A 36 -6.74 -2.59 4.48
C ASN A 36 -7.21 -1.14 4.35
N MET A 37 -6.34 -0.18 4.66
CA MET A 37 -6.69 1.24 4.59
C MET A 37 -6.99 1.71 3.15
N SER A 38 -6.27 1.18 2.15
CA SER A 38 -6.52 1.47 0.73
C SER A 38 -7.87 0.95 0.26
N ASN A 39 -8.29 -0.22 0.75
CA ASN A 39 -9.61 -0.77 0.48
C ASN A 39 -10.70 0.03 1.22
N GLU A 40 -10.46 0.44 2.46
CA GLU A 40 -11.39 1.28 3.24
C GLU A 40 -11.59 2.64 2.59
N LEU A 41 -10.53 3.36 2.21
CA LEU A 41 -10.60 4.64 1.50
C LEU A 41 -11.42 4.51 0.22
N TRP A 42 -11.17 3.46 -0.58
CA TRP A 42 -11.95 3.20 -1.78
C TRP A 42 -13.43 2.96 -1.47
N ASN A 43 -13.73 2.19 -0.43
CA ASN A 43 -15.09 1.90 -0.04
C ASN A 43 -15.81 3.17 0.45
N LEU A 44 -15.15 4.00 1.25
CA LEU A 44 -15.70 5.26 1.75
C LEU A 44 -16.08 6.20 0.60
N GLU A 45 -15.19 6.36 -0.40
CA GLU A 45 -15.45 7.23 -1.56
C GLU A 45 -16.54 6.72 -2.51
N ASN A 46 -16.85 5.42 -2.50
CA ASN A 46 -17.80 4.80 -3.42
C ASN A 46 -19.07 4.26 -2.72
N SER A 47 -19.15 4.34 -1.40
CA SER A 47 -20.33 3.91 -0.65
C SER A 47 -21.47 4.92 -0.78
N THR A 48 -22.70 4.43 -0.77
CA THR A 48 -23.91 5.25 -0.66
C THR A 48 -24.36 5.40 0.81
N GLY A 49 -23.45 5.14 1.75
CA GLY A 49 -23.71 5.11 3.18
C GLY A 49 -23.71 6.49 3.83
N GLU A 50 -23.48 6.51 5.15
CA GLU A 50 -23.40 7.78 5.89
C GLU A 50 -22.22 8.62 5.41
N PRO A 51 -22.42 9.94 5.24
CA PRO A 51 -21.35 10.84 4.84
C PRO A 51 -20.30 10.93 5.95
N VAL A 52 -19.03 10.73 5.57
CA VAL A 52 -17.88 10.86 6.46
C VAL A 52 -17.23 12.23 6.23
N PRO A 53 -16.78 12.94 7.29
CA PRO A 53 -16.14 14.24 7.13
C PRO A 53 -14.87 14.19 6.27
N ASP A 54 -14.66 15.20 5.44
CA ASP A 54 -13.49 15.29 4.55
C ASP A 54 -12.16 15.25 5.32
N ASP A 55 -12.08 15.85 6.51
CA ASP A 55 -10.88 15.84 7.35
C ASP A 55 -10.49 14.42 7.78
N PHE A 56 -11.48 13.55 8.00
CA PHE A 56 -11.22 12.14 8.32
C PHE A 56 -10.66 11.41 7.09
N ILE A 57 -11.24 11.63 5.91
CA ILE A 57 -10.73 11.07 4.66
C ILE A 57 -9.30 11.55 4.40
N ASN A 58 -9.03 12.84 4.59
CA ASN A 58 -7.69 13.42 4.44
C ASN A 58 -6.69 12.81 5.42
N ALA A 59 -7.09 12.59 6.68
CA ALA A 59 -6.25 11.92 7.67
C ALA A 59 -5.94 10.46 7.28
N MET A 60 -6.92 9.72 6.77
CA MET A 60 -6.71 8.36 6.26
C MET A 60 -5.78 8.34 5.03
N VAL A 61 -5.95 9.28 4.09
CA VAL A 61 -5.06 9.42 2.93
C VAL A 61 -3.63 9.72 3.38
N LEU A 62 -3.44 10.61 4.34
CA LEU A 62 -2.13 10.93 4.90
C LEU A 62 -1.50 9.73 5.62
N GLN A 63 -2.30 8.97 6.38
CA GLN A 63 -1.83 7.76 7.04
C GLN A 63 -1.43 6.69 6.01
N ALA A 64 -2.18 6.56 4.92
CA ALA A 64 -1.85 5.66 3.81
C ALA A 64 -0.55 6.08 3.12
N SER A 65 -0.31 7.37 2.89
CA SER A 65 0.94 7.83 2.27
C SER A 65 2.17 7.50 3.12
N TYR A 66 2.08 7.57 4.46
CA TYR A 66 3.21 7.15 5.30
C TYR A 66 3.53 5.66 5.20
N LEU A 67 2.52 4.81 5.08
CA LEU A 67 2.76 3.39 4.83
C LEU A 67 3.31 3.15 3.42
N GLU A 68 2.84 3.91 2.43
CA GLU A 68 3.38 3.85 1.07
C GLU A 68 4.86 4.19 1.04
N ASP A 69 5.28 5.24 1.74
CA ASP A 69 6.69 5.64 1.82
C ASP A 69 7.55 4.53 2.46
N GLU A 70 7.09 3.92 3.58
CA GLU A 70 7.82 2.80 4.22
C GLU A 70 7.91 1.55 3.30
N ILE A 71 6.84 1.26 2.54
CA ILE A 71 6.80 0.15 1.58
C ILE A 71 7.75 0.40 0.40
N GLU A 72 7.79 1.63 -0.12
CA GLU A 72 8.69 2.02 -1.20
C GLU A 72 10.15 1.87 -0.81
N ASP A 73 10.52 2.35 0.38
CA ASP A 73 11.88 2.22 0.90
C ASP A 73 12.31 0.75 0.99
N TRP A 74 11.43 -0.13 1.48
CA TRP A 74 11.73 -1.56 1.51
C TRP A 74 11.85 -2.17 0.11
N LEU A 75 11.00 -1.79 -0.84
CA LEU A 75 11.05 -2.29 -2.20
C LEU A 75 12.32 -1.83 -2.94
N ILE A 76 12.77 -0.60 -2.72
CA ILE A 76 14.04 -0.08 -3.24
C ILE A 76 15.19 -0.92 -2.69
N GLN A 77 15.28 -1.07 -1.36
CA GLN A 77 16.34 -1.86 -0.71
C GLN A 77 16.34 -3.32 -1.17
N PHE A 78 15.17 -3.92 -1.34
CA PHE A 78 15.04 -5.30 -1.83
C PHE A 78 15.56 -5.45 -3.27
N ASN A 79 15.20 -4.52 -4.15
CA ASN A 79 15.66 -4.53 -5.53
C ASN A 79 17.17 -4.31 -5.65
N GLU A 80 17.74 -3.41 -4.83
CA GLU A 80 19.19 -3.20 -4.76
C GLU A 80 19.95 -4.44 -4.31
N LYS A 81 19.47 -5.13 -3.26
CA LYS A 81 20.05 -6.40 -2.81
C LYS A 81 20.01 -7.45 -3.91
N LYS A 82 18.88 -7.58 -4.61
CA LYS A 82 18.71 -8.53 -5.72
C LYS A 82 19.64 -8.22 -6.91
N ALA A 83 19.89 -6.95 -7.20
CA ALA A 83 20.83 -6.54 -8.24
C ALA A 83 22.28 -6.90 -7.87
N LYS A 84 22.68 -6.69 -6.62
CA LYS A 84 24.02 -7.05 -6.12
C LYS A 84 24.31 -8.55 -6.15
N ILE A 85 23.31 -9.41 -5.96
CA ILE A 85 23.46 -10.89 -6.00
C ILE A 85 23.61 -11.42 -7.44
N LYS A 86 23.16 -10.67 -8.46
CA LYS A 86 23.23 -11.07 -9.87
C LYS A 86 24.56 -10.74 -10.55
N HIS A 87 25.44 -9.99 -9.88
CA HIS A 87 26.80 -9.65 -10.33
C HIS A 87 27.82 -10.49 -9.58
#